data_AF-A0A535TLU6-F1
#
_entry.id   AF-A0A535TLU6-F1
#
_cell.length_a   1.000
_cell.length_b   1.000
_cell.length_c   1.000
_cell.angle_alpha   90.00
_cell.angle_beta   90.00
_cell.angle_gamma   90.00
#
_symmetry.space_group_name_H-M   'P 1'
#
loop_
_entity.id
_entity.type
_entity.pdbx_description
1 polymer ?
#
loop_
_entity_poly.entity_id
_entity_poly.type
_entity_poly.pdbx_seq_one_letter_code
_entity_poly.pdbx_strand_id
1 'polypeptide(L)' 'GAGIGLAIVKQLVEATGGRVGAESQAGETRFWFSLPA' A
#
# COMPACT_ATOMS: atom_id res chain seq x y z
N GLY A 1 2.10 15.92 -7.85
CA GLY A 1 3.19 14.99 -7.46
C GLY A 1 3.16 13.78 -8.37
N ALA A 2 4.31 13.17 -8.67
CA ALA A 2 4.47 12.15 -9.72
C ALA A 2 3.81 10.77 -9.46
N GLY A 3 2.99 10.61 -8.41
CA GLY A 3 2.31 9.34 -8.12
C GLY A 3 3.22 8.22 -7.56
N ILE A 4 4.47 8.51 -7.24
CA ILE A 4 5.47 7.51 -6.83
C ILE A 4 5.35 7.02 -5.38
N GLY A 5 4.60 7.72 -4.52
CA GLY A 5 4.55 7.42 -3.08
C GLY A 5 4.08 6.00 -2.77
N LEU A 6 2.98 5.56 -3.39
CA LEU A 6 2.44 4.22 -3.15
C LEU A 6 3.32 3.12 -3.78
N ALA A 7 4.03 3.44 -4.87
CA ALA A 7 4.99 2.51 -5.48
C ALA A 7 6.17 2.22 -4.54
N ILE A 8 6.68 3.26 -3.85
CA ILE A 8 7.73 3.10 -2.83
C ILE A 8 7.22 2.30 -1.64
N VAL A 9 6.03 2.61 -1.13
CA VAL A 9 5.42 1.85 -0.01
C VAL A 9 5.25 0.38 -0.38
N LYS A 10 4.79 0.08 -1.60
CA LYS A 10 4.66 -1.30 -2.09
C LYS A 10 5.98 -2.04 -2.08
N GLN A 11 7.03 -1.43 -2.63
CA GLN A 11 8.37 -2.02 -2.66
C GLN A 11 8.88 -2.34 -1.24
N LEU A 12 8.72 -1.40 -0.30
CA LEU A 12 9.17 -1.59 1.08
C LEU A 12 8.39 -2.70 1.81
N VAL A 13 7.06 -2.68 1.70
CA VAL A 13 6.21 -3.66 2.38
C VAL A 13 6.45 -5.06 1.81
N GLU A 14 6.53 -5.22 0.49
CA GLU A 14 6.83 -6.51 -0.14
C GLU A 14 8.25 -7.01 0.19
N ALA A 15 9.25 -6.12 0.26
CA ALA A 15 10.62 -6.49 0.64
C ALA A 15 10.71 -7.02 2.08
N THR A 16 9.82 -6.59 2.97
CA THR A 16 9.74 -7.10 4.36
C THR A 16 8.91 -8.38 4.48
N GLY A 17 8.36 -8.92 3.39
CA GLY A 17 7.43 -10.05 3.43
C GLY A 17 6.00 -9.68 3.85
N GLY A 18 5.70 -8.38 3.88
CA GLY A 18 4.38 -7.82 4.15
C GLY A 18 3.47 -7.79 2.92
N ARG A 19 2.27 -7.22 3.09
CA ARG A 19 1.29 -7.01 2.01
C ARG A 19 0.74 -5.61 2.06
N VAL A 20 0.55 -4.98 0.91
CA VAL A 20 -0.09 -3.65 0.77
C VAL A 20 -1.24 -3.73 -0.23
N GLY A 21 -2.25 -2.88 -0.06
CA GLY A 21 -3.38 -2.78 -0.97
C GLY A 21 -4.06 -1.41 -0.94
N ALA A 22 -4.91 -1.20 -1.94
CA ALA A 22 -5.81 -0.08 -2.00
C ALA A 22 -7.18 -0.59 -2.44
N GLU A 23 -8.21 -0.24 -1.68
CA GLU A 23 -9.60 -0.55 -1.97
C GLU A 23 -10.33 0.77 -2.17
N SER A 24 -11.08 0.89 -3.26
CA SER A 24 -11.95 2.03 -3.50
C SER A 24 -13.39 1.56 -3.42
N GLN A 25 -14.16 2.18 -2.54
CA GLN A 25 -15.62 2.07 -2.50
C GLN A 25 -16.23 3.44 -2.86
N ALA A 26 -17.54 3.49 -3.07
CA ALA A 26 -18.21 4.73 -3.48
C ALA A 26 -18.00 5.83 -2.44
N GLY A 27 -17.15 6.81 -2.76
CA GLY A 27 -16.84 7.96 -1.90
C GLY A 27 -15.70 7.74 -0.89
N GLU A 28 -15.06 6.57 -0.86
CA GLU A 28 -13.97 6.27 0.07
C GLU A 28 -12.86 5.49 -0.62
N THR A 29 -11.61 5.86 -0.32
CA THR A 29 -10.44 5.08 -0.72
C THR A 29 -9.67 4.69 0.53
N ARG A 30 -9.58 3.38 0.77
CA ARG A 30 -8.84 2.79 1.87
C ARG A 30 -7.51 2.27 1.35
N PHE A 31 -6.43 2.77 1.93
CA PHE A 31 -5.08 2.22 1.74
C PHE A 31 -4.71 1.40 2.99
N TRP A 32 -4.11 0.24 2.82
CA TRP A 32 -3.73 -0.63 3.94
C TRP A 32 -2.42 -1.36 3.68
N PHE A 33 -1.70 -1.69 4.74
CA PHE A 33 -0.58 -2.61 4.70
C PHE A 33 -0.54 -3.49 5.95
N SER A 34 0.13 -4.62 5.83
CA SER A 34 0.43 -5.57 6.91
C SER A 34 1.90 -5.93 6.84
N LEU A 35 2.55 -6.03 7.98
CA LEU A 35 3.93 -6.50 8.11
C LEU A 35 3.93 -7.85 8.84
N PRO A 36 4.87 -8.74 8.53
CA PRO A 36 5.06 -9.95 9.32
C PRO A 36 5.48 -9.60 10.76
N ALA A 37 5.16 -10.51 11.69
CA ALA A 37 5.43 -10.38 13.12
C ALA A 37 6.90 -10.58 13.48
#